data_AF-A0A9D8DBA9-F1
#
_entry.id   AF-A0A9D8DBA9-F1
#
_cell.length_a   1.000
_cell.length_b   1.000
_cell.length_c   1.000
_cell.angle_alpha   90.00
_cell.angle_beta   90.00
_cell.angle_gamma   90.00
#
_symmetry.space_group_name_H-M   'P 1'
#
loop_
_entity.id
_entity.type
_entity.pdbx_description
1 polymer ?
#
loop_
_entity_poly.entity_id
_entity_poly.type
_entity_poly.pdbx_seq_one_letter_code
_entity_poly.pdbx_strand_id
1 'polypeptide(L)'
;MREPPLDPCAARAEDATREVPEDPCPLRTAFQRDRDRIIHTKAFRRLKHKTQVFISPGGDHYRTRLTHTLEVSAIGRTVARAMGLNEDLVEAITMGHDLGHAPFGHAGEHALDDLLREEHGRRFHHNEQSVRVVEVLERDGRGLNLTREVRDGIRHHTGSGRPTTLEGQIVRLVDRIAYVNHDIDDAIRAGIVAPSDLPAGEIAVLGTTTSERITRLVTDIVETSADSDEIIQSDEVGGAFRSLRTYMFREVYLASPAADEAERARYVVQGLVRAYIDDPSLLPPGGDDDPVTRVTDFVSGMTDRYALRVHRELFVPREGPL
;
A
#
# COMPACT_ATOMS: atom_id res chain seq x y z
N MET A 1 -26.97 -1.59 12.84
CA MET A 1 -26.95 -2.90 12.13
C MET A 1 -26.15 -3.87 12.99
N ARG A 2 -26.58 -5.14 13.13
CA ARG A 2 -25.80 -6.15 13.86
C ARG A 2 -24.87 -6.85 12.89
N GLU A 3 -23.64 -7.12 13.31
CA GLU A 3 -22.70 -7.93 12.56
C GLU A 3 -23.29 -9.34 12.34
N PRO A 4 -22.96 -10.01 11.21
CA PRO A 4 -23.30 -11.41 11.07
C PRO A 4 -22.65 -12.24 12.19
N PRO A 5 -23.08 -13.50 12.42
CA PRO A 5 -22.35 -14.40 13.31
C PRO A 5 -20.89 -14.51 12.83
N LEU A 6 -19.96 -14.08 13.68
CA LEU A 6 -18.53 -14.17 13.46
C LEU A 6 -17.92 -15.24 14.38
N ASP A 7 -16.75 -15.74 14.00
CA ASP A 7 -15.93 -16.57 14.85
C ASP A 7 -15.61 -15.85 16.18
N PRO A 8 -15.53 -16.57 17.33
CA PRO A 8 -15.13 -15.96 18.61
C PRO A 8 -13.82 -15.18 18.57
N CYS A 9 -12.86 -15.54 17.71
CA CYS A 9 -11.58 -14.83 17.57
C CYS A 9 -11.64 -13.60 16.64
N ALA A 10 -12.76 -13.39 15.93
CA ALA A 10 -12.93 -12.25 15.04
C ALA A 10 -13.02 -10.93 15.81
N ALA A 11 -12.45 -9.87 15.25
CA ALA A 11 -12.59 -8.53 15.80
C ALA A 11 -14.04 -8.05 15.63
N ARG A 12 -14.64 -7.55 16.71
CA ARG A 12 -16.03 -7.08 16.72
C ARG A 12 -16.09 -5.57 16.63
N ALA A 13 -16.97 -5.03 15.78
CA ALA A 13 -17.13 -3.59 15.65
C ALA A 13 -17.74 -2.93 16.89
N GLU A 14 -18.41 -3.70 17.76
CA GLU A 14 -18.96 -3.22 19.04
C GLU A 14 -17.88 -2.95 20.09
N ASP A 15 -16.75 -3.68 20.03
CA ASP A 15 -15.61 -3.53 20.94
C ASP A 15 -14.59 -2.50 20.43
N ALA A 16 -14.75 -2.04 19.19
CA ALA A 16 -13.82 -1.13 18.53
C ALA A 16 -13.79 0.25 19.19
N THR A 17 -12.58 0.75 19.45
CA THR A 17 -12.39 2.04 20.15
C THR A 17 -11.75 3.10 19.24
N ARG A 18 -12.06 4.38 19.51
CA ARG A 18 -11.50 5.55 18.84
C ARG A 18 -10.74 6.42 19.84
N GLU A 19 -9.87 7.31 19.35
CA GLU A 19 -9.17 8.26 20.22
C GLU A 19 -10.11 9.34 20.75
N VAL A 20 -10.89 9.93 19.84
CA VAL A 20 -11.95 10.85 20.22
C VAL A 20 -13.25 10.05 20.25
N PRO A 21 -13.91 9.91 21.41
CA PRO A 21 -15.20 9.24 21.50
C PRO A 21 -16.22 9.89 20.56
N GLU A 22 -17.01 9.07 19.87
CA GLU A 22 -18.08 9.50 18.98
C GLU A 22 -19.30 8.60 19.18
N ASP A 23 -20.49 9.17 19.05
CA ASP A 23 -21.73 8.39 19.14
C ASP A 23 -21.79 7.31 18.04
N PRO A 24 -22.25 6.08 18.37
CA PRO A 24 -22.46 5.02 17.39
C PRO A 24 -23.41 5.46 16.27
N CYS A 25 -23.16 4.97 15.05
CA CYS A 25 -24.07 5.25 13.93
C CYS A 25 -25.26 4.29 14.02
N PRO A 26 -26.51 4.75 13.82
CA PRO A 26 -27.68 3.86 13.89
C PRO A 26 -27.68 2.78 12.80
N LEU A 27 -27.02 3.05 11.67
CA LEU A 27 -27.03 2.17 10.51
C LEU A 27 -25.71 1.40 10.34
N ARG A 28 -24.56 2.10 10.32
CA ARG A 28 -23.27 1.51 9.97
C ARG A 28 -22.48 1.05 11.20
N THR A 29 -21.77 -0.07 11.08
CA THR A 29 -20.80 -0.52 12.09
C THR A 29 -19.61 0.44 12.19
N ALA A 30 -18.79 0.30 13.24
CA ALA A 30 -17.59 1.12 13.41
C ALA A 30 -16.61 0.98 12.23
N PHE A 31 -16.37 -0.23 11.75
CA PHE A 31 -15.46 -0.50 10.63
C PHE A 31 -16.03 -0.03 9.28
N GLN A 32 -17.35 -0.16 9.05
CA GLN A 32 -17.99 0.42 7.86
C GLN A 32 -17.84 1.94 7.80
N ARG A 33 -17.98 2.62 8.94
CA ARG A 33 -17.73 4.07 9.02
C ARG A 33 -16.30 4.42 8.66
N ASP A 34 -15.34 3.60 9.06
CA ASP A 34 -13.92 3.84 8.79
C ASP A 34 -13.59 3.67 7.33
N ARG A 35 -14.03 2.58 6.71
CA ARG A 35 -13.97 2.39 5.27
C ARG A 35 -14.56 3.61 4.55
N ASP A 36 -15.76 4.03 4.92
CA ASP A 36 -16.43 5.17 4.28
C ASP A 36 -15.64 6.48 4.48
N ARG A 37 -15.00 6.69 5.63
CA ARG A 37 -14.13 7.85 5.86
C ARG A 37 -12.92 7.82 4.92
N ILE A 38 -12.28 6.66 4.78
CA ILE A 38 -11.08 6.48 3.98
C ILE A 38 -11.38 6.71 2.49
N ILE A 39 -12.41 6.09 1.92
CA ILE A 39 -12.68 6.18 0.48
C ILE A 39 -13.03 7.61 0.01
N HIS A 40 -13.49 8.47 0.92
CA HIS A 40 -13.83 9.87 0.62
C HIS A 40 -12.66 10.85 0.78
N THR A 41 -11.48 10.37 1.16
CA THR A 41 -10.30 11.22 1.34
C THR A 41 -9.67 11.69 0.04
N LYS A 42 -8.86 12.76 0.11
CA LYS A 42 -8.06 13.19 -1.05
C LYS A 42 -6.97 12.15 -1.33
N ALA A 43 -6.32 11.61 -0.29
CA ALA A 43 -5.30 10.57 -0.40
C ALA A 43 -5.80 9.33 -1.16
N PHE A 44 -6.99 8.81 -0.83
CA PHE A 44 -7.54 7.63 -1.53
C PHE A 44 -7.79 7.91 -3.01
N ARG A 45 -8.35 9.09 -3.37
CA ARG A 45 -8.54 9.47 -4.77
C ARG A 45 -7.23 9.57 -5.56
N ARG A 46 -6.13 9.95 -4.90
CA ARG A 46 -4.80 10.05 -5.52
C ARG A 46 -4.22 8.68 -5.90
N LEU A 47 -4.66 7.59 -5.28
CA LEU A 47 -4.22 6.23 -5.63
C LEU A 47 -4.49 5.89 -7.10
N LYS A 48 -5.54 6.47 -7.70
CA LYS A 48 -5.82 6.35 -9.15
C LYS A 48 -4.69 6.89 -10.04
N HIS A 49 -3.87 7.78 -9.51
CA HIS A 49 -2.82 8.50 -10.24
C HIS A 49 -1.42 8.21 -9.68
N LYS A 50 -1.27 7.11 -8.94
CA LYS A 50 0.00 6.57 -8.46
C LYS A 50 0.23 5.19 -9.07
N THR A 51 1.37 5.01 -9.72
CA THR A 51 1.84 3.73 -10.24
C THR A 51 2.21 2.79 -9.09
N GLN A 52 2.05 1.49 -9.33
CA GLN A 52 2.46 0.46 -8.38
C GLN A 52 3.94 0.11 -8.54
N VAL A 53 4.35 -0.35 -9.73
CA VAL A 53 5.73 -0.82 -10.00
C VAL A 53 6.36 -0.13 -11.21
N PHE A 54 5.73 -0.17 -12.37
CA PHE A 54 6.30 0.43 -13.57
C PHE A 54 5.93 1.91 -13.67
N ILE A 55 6.95 2.74 -13.84
CA ILE A 55 6.79 4.17 -14.13
C ILE A 55 6.33 4.26 -15.59
N SER A 56 5.01 4.16 -15.76
CA SER A 56 4.26 4.47 -16.98
C SER A 56 4.84 3.89 -18.29
N PRO A 57 4.70 2.57 -18.56
CA PRO A 57 4.76 2.12 -19.94
C PRO A 57 3.59 2.80 -20.69
N GLY A 58 3.84 3.39 -21.85
CA GLY A 58 2.91 4.29 -22.56
C GLY A 58 1.60 3.68 -23.08
N GLY A 59 1.08 2.61 -22.47
CA GLY A 59 -0.21 1.97 -22.81
C GLY A 59 -1.30 2.22 -21.76
N ASP A 60 -2.57 2.16 -22.18
CA ASP A 60 -3.74 2.59 -21.39
C ASP A 60 -4.20 1.61 -20.28
N HIS A 61 -3.52 0.47 -20.12
CA HIS A 61 -3.96 -0.62 -19.24
C HIS A 61 -3.00 -0.92 -18.09
N TYR A 62 -2.26 0.09 -17.61
CA TYR A 62 -1.39 -0.08 -16.45
C TYR A 62 -2.18 -0.11 -15.14
N ARG A 63 -1.76 -0.96 -14.20
CA ARG A 63 -2.35 -1.05 -12.87
C ARG A 63 -1.93 0.17 -12.03
N THR A 64 -2.87 0.65 -11.22
CA THR A 64 -2.66 1.76 -10.28
C THR A 64 -2.71 1.23 -8.85
N ARG A 65 -2.27 2.02 -7.88
CA ARG A 65 -2.46 1.64 -6.47
C ARG A 65 -3.92 1.47 -6.09
N LEU A 66 -4.83 2.17 -6.78
CA LEU A 66 -6.27 2.00 -6.56
C LEU A 66 -6.74 0.60 -7.01
N THR A 67 -6.32 0.13 -8.18
CA THR A 67 -6.70 -1.22 -8.65
C THR A 67 -6.10 -2.30 -7.76
N HIS A 68 -4.83 -2.15 -7.35
CA HIS A 68 -4.19 -3.00 -6.33
C HIS A 68 -5.01 -3.07 -5.06
N THR A 69 -5.36 -1.92 -4.49
CA THR A 69 -6.15 -1.82 -3.27
C THR A 69 -7.51 -2.55 -3.38
N LEU A 70 -8.18 -2.43 -4.53
CA LEU A 70 -9.44 -3.13 -4.77
C LEU A 70 -9.26 -4.65 -4.86
N GLU A 71 -8.17 -5.12 -5.45
CA GLU A 71 -7.84 -6.55 -5.56
C GLU A 71 -7.46 -7.15 -4.20
N VAL A 72 -6.64 -6.45 -3.41
CA VAL A 72 -6.31 -6.84 -2.02
C VAL A 72 -7.57 -6.91 -1.17
N SER A 73 -8.46 -5.92 -1.29
CA SER A 73 -9.76 -5.94 -0.59
C SER A 73 -10.61 -7.15 -0.99
N ALA A 74 -10.73 -7.42 -2.29
CA ALA A 74 -11.52 -8.55 -2.78
C ALA A 74 -10.99 -9.89 -2.24
N ILE A 75 -9.69 -10.15 -2.37
CA ILE A 75 -9.05 -11.38 -1.90
C ILE A 75 -9.15 -11.49 -0.37
N GLY A 76 -8.86 -10.40 0.35
CA GLY A 76 -8.87 -10.38 1.81
C GLY A 76 -10.26 -10.66 2.38
N ARG A 77 -11.30 -10.09 1.78
CA ARG A 77 -12.69 -10.36 2.18
C ARG A 77 -13.10 -11.80 1.88
N THR A 78 -12.58 -12.42 0.82
CA THR A 78 -12.80 -13.85 0.55
C THR A 78 -12.20 -14.72 1.66
N VAL A 79 -10.95 -14.44 2.09
CA VAL A 79 -10.32 -15.15 3.20
C VAL A 79 -11.10 -14.94 4.49
N ALA A 80 -11.43 -13.69 4.83
CA ALA A 80 -12.18 -13.38 6.04
C ALA A 80 -13.55 -14.07 6.08
N ARG A 81 -14.28 -14.05 4.95
CA ARG A 81 -15.57 -14.74 4.84
C ARG A 81 -15.43 -16.25 5.03
N ALA A 82 -14.41 -16.87 4.44
CA ALA A 82 -14.19 -18.31 4.55
C ALA A 82 -13.86 -18.74 5.99
N MET A 83 -13.20 -17.87 6.75
CA MET A 83 -12.81 -18.09 8.14
C MET A 83 -13.81 -17.55 9.18
N GLY A 84 -14.92 -16.96 8.76
CA GLY A 84 -15.89 -16.35 9.69
C GLY A 84 -15.38 -15.09 10.41
N LEU A 85 -14.38 -14.41 9.85
CA LEU A 85 -13.78 -13.18 10.38
C LEU A 85 -14.47 -11.92 9.83
N ASN A 86 -14.09 -10.75 10.37
CA ASN A 86 -14.77 -9.49 10.05
C ASN A 86 -14.36 -8.90 8.69
N GLU A 87 -15.22 -9.09 7.68
CA GLU A 87 -14.99 -8.53 6.34
C GLU A 87 -14.90 -7.00 6.30
N ASP A 88 -15.69 -6.30 7.12
CA ASP A 88 -15.71 -4.83 7.10
C ASP A 88 -14.40 -4.26 7.67
N LEU A 89 -13.79 -4.95 8.64
CA LEU A 89 -12.47 -4.59 9.15
C LEU A 89 -11.38 -4.83 8.10
N VAL A 90 -11.37 -6.00 7.45
CA VAL A 90 -10.43 -6.27 6.35
C VAL A 90 -10.58 -5.23 5.24
N GLU A 91 -11.81 -4.92 4.85
CA GLU A 91 -12.08 -3.89 3.85
C GLU A 91 -11.58 -2.51 4.31
N ALA A 92 -11.86 -2.09 5.54
CA ALA A 92 -11.40 -0.80 6.04
C ALA A 92 -9.86 -0.69 6.07
N ILE A 93 -9.16 -1.74 6.53
CA ILE A 93 -7.68 -1.77 6.55
C ILE A 93 -7.13 -1.69 5.12
N THR A 94 -7.66 -2.51 4.21
CA THR A 94 -7.20 -2.52 2.81
C THR A 94 -7.45 -1.19 2.11
N MET A 95 -8.56 -0.48 2.37
CA MET A 95 -8.74 0.86 1.79
C MET A 95 -7.69 1.87 2.29
N GLY A 96 -7.09 1.64 3.46
CA GLY A 96 -6.16 2.57 4.10
C GLY A 96 -4.67 2.22 3.98
N HIS A 97 -4.30 0.98 3.66
CA HIS A 97 -2.90 0.52 3.76
C HIS A 97 -1.93 1.29 2.86
N ASP A 98 -2.41 1.73 1.70
CA ASP A 98 -1.59 2.28 0.61
C ASP A 98 -1.61 3.81 0.49
N LEU A 99 -2.31 4.50 1.40
CA LEU A 99 -2.53 5.96 1.33
C LEU A 99 -1.23 6.79 1.35
N GLY A 100 -0.22 6.30 2.06
CA GLY A 100 1.04 6.99 2.35
C GLY A 100 2.16 6.76 1.36
N HIS A 101 1.98 5.94 0.33
CA HIS A 101 3.06 5.69 -0.63
C HIS A 101 3.49 6.97 -1.36
N ALA A 102 4.79 7.15 -1.53
CA ALA A 102 5.34 8.23 -2.34
C ALA A 102 4.95 8.09 -3.84
N PRO A 103 5.08 9.17 -4.65
CA PRO A 103 5.05 9.07 -6.10
C PRO A 103 6.04 8.02 -6.63
N PHE A 104 5.76 7.42 -7.78
CA PHE A 104 6.64 6.45 -8.45
C PHE A 104 6.83 5.11 -7.70
N GLY A 105 5.84 4.71 -6.90
CA GLY A 105 5.84 3.39 -6.25
C GLY A 105 7.00 3.21 -5.27
N HIS A 106 7.58 2.01 -5.25
CA HIS A 106 8.70 1.68 -4.36
C HIS A 106 9.97 2.49 -4.65
N ALA A 107 10.19 2.91 -5.91
CA ALA A 107 11.37 3.72 -6.26
C ALA A 107 11.34 5.07 -5.55
N GLY A 108 10.19 5.75 -5.53
CA GLY A 108 10.06 7.02 -4.83
C GLY A 108 10.06 6.89 -3.31
N GLU A 109 9.55 5.76 -2.78
CA GLU A 109 9.66 5.47 -1.35
C GLU A 109 11.11 5.30 -0.91
N HIS A 110 11.89 4.46 -1.61
CA HIS A 110 13.31 4.29 -1.30
C HIS A 110 14.08 5.60 -1.48
N ALA A 111 13.81 6.36 -2.55
CA ALA A 111 14.44 7.65 -2.78
C ALA A 111 14.21 8.65 -1.63
N LEU A 112 13.00 8.64 -1.06
CA LEU A 112 12.62 9.48 0.07
C LEU A 112 13.26 8.97 1.38
N ASP A 113 13.22 7.66 1.67
CA ASP A 113 13.86 7.08 2.87
C ASP A 113 15.37 7.33 2.87
N ASP A 114 16.05 7.08 1.74
CA ASP A 114 17.49 7.29 1.62
C ASP A 114 17.88 8.75 1.88
N LEU A 115 17.18 9.70 1.24
CA LEU A 115 17.43 11.13 1.43
C LEU A 115 17.21 11.56 2.88
N LEU A 116 16.07 11.17 3.47
CA LEU A 116 15.75 11.54 4.86
C LEU A 116 16.74 10.92 5.85
N ARG A 117 17.21 9.70 5.58
CA ARG A 117 18.21 9.02 6.41
C ARG A 117 19.57 9.69 6.34
N GLU A 118 20.02 10.03 5.14
CA GLU A 118 21.34 10.59 4.88
C GLU A 118 21.45 12.06 5.30
N GLU A 119 20.43 12.88 5.02
CA GLU A 119 20.49 14.33 5.22
C GLU A 119 19.80 14.80 6.52
N HIS A 120 18.87 14.00 7.07
CA HIS A 120 18.06 14.43 8.22
C HIS A 120 18.01 13.43 9.38
N GLY A 121 18.66 12.26 9.25
CA GLY A 121 18.65 11.22 10.28
C GLY A 121 17.26 10.62 10.56
N ARG A 122 16.34 10.66 9.58
CA ARG A 122 14.96 10.17 9.68
C ARG A 122 14.72 8.98 8.75
N ARG A 123 13.63 8.25 8.98
CA ARG A 123 13.19 7.16 8.10
C ARG A 123 11.85 7.50 7.49
N PHE A 124 11.58 6.93 6.33
CA PHE A 124 10.28 6.97 5.66
C PHE A 124 9.80 5.56 5.36
N HIS A 125 8.60 5.27 5.83
CA HIS A 125 7.91 4.01 5.58
C HIS A 125 6.47 4.31 5.17
N HIS A 126 6.03 3.77 4.03
CA HIS A 126 4.70 4.08 3.49
C HIS A 126 3.56 3.74 4.46
N ASN A 127 3.69 2.66 5.24
CA ASN A 127 2.69 2.23 6.22
C ASN A 127 2.57 3.21 7.39
N GLU A 128 3.69 3.77 7.86
CA GLU A 128 3.68 4.82 8.89
C GLU A 128 3.07 6.10 8.33
N GLN A 129 3.39 6.43 7.08
CA GLN A 129 2.82 7.58 6.39
C GLN A 129 1.32 7.39 6.13
N SER A 130 0.84 6.18 5.82
CA SER A 130 -0.59 5.87 5.67
C SER A 130 -1.34 6.11 6.97
N VAL A 131 -0.75 5.73 8.10
CA VAL A 131 -1.32 6.03 9.42
C VAL A 131 -1.32 7.53 9.69
N ARG A 132 -0.23 8.23 9.39
CA ARG A 132 -0.14 9.69 9.53
C ARG A 132 -1.19 10.42 8.68
N VAL A 133 -1.45 9.95 7.46
CA VAL A 133 -2.52 10.47 6.59
C VAL A 133 -3.87 10.44 7.29
N VAL A 134 -4.23 9.31 7.92
CA VAL A 134 -5.54 9.13 8.55
C VAL A 134 -5.62 9.71 9.97
N GLU A 135 -4.50 9.91 10.66
CA GLU A 135 -4.46 10.47 12.01
C GLU A 135 -4.37 12.00 12.02
N VAL A 136 -3.60 12.60 11.09
CA VAL A 136 -3.29 14.04 11.17
C VAL A 136 -3.44 14.79 9.86
N LEU A 137 -3.23 14.21 8.68
CA LEU A 137 -3.20 15.02 7.44
C LEU A 137 -4.57 15.29 6.83
N GLU A 138 -5.44 14.29 6.83
CA GLU A 138 -6.77 14.43 6.24
C GLU A 138 -7.70 15.33 7.07
N ARG A 139 -8.75 15.86 6.44
CA ARG A 139 -9.69 16.83 7.03
C ARG A 139 -9.05 18.09 7.61
N ASP A 140 -8.07 18.63 6.86
CA ASP A 140 -7.39 19.89 7.15
C ASP A 140 -6.67 19.86 8.50
N GLY A 141 -5.90 18.80 8.77
CA GLY A 141 -5.11 18.67 10.00
C GLY A 141 -5.80 17.91 11.14
N ARG A 142 -7.05 17.47 10.97
CA ARG A 142 -7.86 16.88 12.06
C ARG A 142 -7.86 15.35 12.10
N GLY A 143 -7.39 14.71 11.04
CA GLY A 143 -7.49 13.27 10.88
C GLY A 143 -8.92 12.77 10.67
N LEU A 144 -9.04 11.46 10.50
CA LEU A 144 -10.30 10.75 10.28
C LEU A 144 -10.86 10.13 11.56
N ASN A 145 -10.11 10.14 12.67
CA ASN A 145 -10.47 9.50 13.94
C ASN A 145 -10.93 8.05 13.74
N LEU A 146 -10.14 7.24 13.01
CA LEU A 146 -10.44 5.82 12.76
C LEU A 146 -10.32 4.99 14.05
N THR A 147 -10.91 3.79 14.06
CA THR A 147 -10.75 2.86 15.17
C THR A 147 -9.31 2.38 15.29
N ARG A 148 -8.93 1.88 16.48
CA ARG A 148 -7.57 1.39 16.75
C ARG A 148 -7.20 0.21 15.87
N GLU A 149 -8.14 -0.69 15.61
CA GLU A 149 -7.96 -1.92 14.84
C GLU A 149 -7.63 -1.60 13.37
N VAL A 150 -8.32 -0.62 12.79
CA VAL A 150 -8.05 -0.18 11.41
C VAL A 150 -6.66 0.44 11.31
N ARG A 151 -6.31 1.33 12.25
CA ARG A 151 -4.98 1.98 12.26
C ARG A 151 -3.84 0.99 12.50
N ASP A 152 -4.04 0.02 13.38
CA ASP A 152 -3.10 -1.05 13.66
C ASP A 152 -2.88 -1.94 12.44
N GLY A 153 -3.96 -2.35 11.76
CA GLY A 153 -3.89 -3.09 10.50
C GLY A 153 -3.13 -2.31 9.42
N ILE A 154 -3.43 -1.01 9.25
CA ILE A 154 -2.71 -0.14 8.30
C ILE A 154 -1.22 -0.06 8.66
N ARG A 155 -0.88 0.10 9.95
CA ARG A 155 0.51 0.21 10.39
C ARG A 155 1.30 -1.07 10.14
N HIS A 156 0.71 -2.22 10.43
CA HIS A 156 1.44 -3.49 10.53
C HIS A 156 1.18 -4.46 9.36
N HIS A 157 0.47 -4.03 8.30
CA HIS A 157 0.32 -4.83 7.09
C HIS A 157 1.68 -5.16 6.43
N THR A 158 2.71 -4.35 6.69
CA THR A 158 4.09 -4.56 6.24
C THR A 158 5.09 -4.39 7.39
N GLY A 159 6.38 -4.48 7.11
CA GLY A 159 7.45 -4.30 8.11
C GLY A 159 7.55 -5.45 9.12
N SER A 160 8.26 -5.24 10.23
CA SER A 160 8.50 -6.25 11.27
C SER A 160 7.34 -6.43 12.24
N GLY A 161 6.52 -5.40 12.44
CA GLY A 161 5.35 -5.46 13.31
C GLY A 161 4.31 -6.43 12.80
N ARG A 162 3.53 -6.99 13.73
CA ARG A 162 2.41 -7.89 13.42
C ARG A 162 1.09 -7.21 13.82
N PRO A 163 0.08 -7.21 12.94
CA PRO A 163 -1.26 -6.75 13.31
C PRO A 163 -1.81 -7.56 14.48
N THR A 164 -2.52 -6.86 15.36
CA THR A 164 -3.13 -7.43 16.56
C THR A 164 -4.33 -8.31 16.24
N THR A 165 -5.11 -7.97 15.21
CA THR A 165 -6.28 -8.73 14.76
C THR A 165 -5.91 -9.73 13.67
N LEU A 166 -6.67 -10.84 13.59
CA LEU A 166 -6.55 -11.80 12.50
C LEU A 166 -6.87 -11.17 11.15
N GLU A 167 -7.84 -10.26 11.12
CA GLU A 167 -8.20 -9.48 9.92
C GLU A 167 -7.01 -8.65 9.42
N GLY A 168 -6.25 -8.02 10.32
CA GLY A 168 -5.02 -7.32 9.94
C GLY A 168 -3.96 -8.28 9.40
N GLN A 169 -3.82 -9.47 10.00
CA GLN A 169 -2.89 -10.51 9.53
C GLN A 169 -3.28 -11.05 8.14
N ILE A 170 -4.57 -11.16 7.83
CA ILE A 170 -5.06 -11.45 6.47
C ILE A 170 -4.54 -10.41 5.50
N VAL A 171 -4.75 -9.11 5.80
CA VAL A 171 -4.32 -8.03 4.90
C VAL A 171 -2.81 -8.08 4.65
N ARG A 172 -2.02 -8.37 5.68
CA ARG A 172 -0.56 -8.53 5.57
C ARG A 172 -0.12 -9.62 4.58
N LEU A 173 -0.81 -10.75 4.54
CA LEU A 173 -0.48 -11.83 3.60
C LEU A 173 -1.05 -11.54 2.21
N VAL A 174 -2.31 -11.11 2.15
CA VAL A 174 -3.03 -10.90 0.89
C VAL A 174 -2.43 -9.76 0.08
N ASP A 175 -1.95 -8.70 0.73
CA ASP A 175 -1.24 -7.61 0.05
C ASP A 175 -0.04 -8.14 -0.75
N ARG A 176 0.77 -9.02 -0.13
CA ARG A 176 1.90 -9.67 -0.79
C ARG A 176 1.46 -10.59 -1.93
N ILE A 177 0.36 -11.33 -1.74
CA ILE A 177 -0.20 -12.24 -2.76
C ILE A 177 -0.62 -11.45 -3.99
N ALA A 178 -1.39 -10.38 -3.81
CA ALA A 178 -1.82 -9.51 -4.90
C ALA A 178 -0.60 -8.90 -5.61
N TYR A 179 0.32 -8.33 -4.83
CA TYR A 179 1.56 -7.73 -5.31
C TYR A 179 2.36 -8.67 -6.24
N VAL A 180 2.73 -9.86 -5.77
CA VAL A 180 3.57 -10.79 -6.56
C VAL A 180 2.87 -11.22 -7.84
N ASN A 181 1.57 -11.47 -7.80
CA ASN A 181 0.83 -11.89 -8.99
C ASN A 181 0.75 -10.77 -10.03
N HIS A 182 0.56 -9.53 -9.59
CA HIS A 182 0.49 -8.38 -10.50
C HIS A 182 1.86 -8.12 -11.13
N ASP A 183 2.93 -8.22 -10.34
CA ASP A 183 4.29 -8.03 -10.83
C ASP A 183 4.66 -9.07 -11.89
N ILE A 184 4.22 -10.32 -11.73
CA ILE A 184 4.40 -11.37 -12.75
C ILE A 184 3.69 -10.97 -14.04
N ASP A 185 2.41 -10.59 -13.95
CA ASP A 185 1.62 -10.19 -15.12
C ASP A 185 2.24 -8.97 -15.84
N ASP A 186 2.65 -7.95 -15.08
CA ASP A 186 3.23 -6.74 -15.64
C ASP A 186 4.64 -6.99 -16.21
N ALA A 187 5.48 -7.82 -15.56
CA ALA A 187 6.80 -8.18 -16.07
C ALA A 187 6.73 -9.00 -17.36
N ILE A 188 5.78 -9.94 -17.46
CA ILE A 188 5.51 -10.69 -18.69
C ILE A 188 5.03 -9.75 -19.79
N ARG A 189 4.08 -8.86 -19.47
CA ARG A 189 3.56 -7.89 -20.43
C ARG A 189 4.62 -6.91 -20.94
N ALA A 190 5.55 -6.51 -20.06
CA ALA A 190 6.68 -5.66 -20.40
C ALA A 190 7.80 -6.42 -21.15
N GLY A 191 7.71 -7.74 -21.27
CA GLY A 191 8.74 -8.58 -21.90
C GLY A 191 10.02 -8.68 -21.09
N ILE A 192 9.97 -8.38 -19.78
CA ILE A 192 11.12 -8.47 -18.87
C ILE A 192 11.38 -9.94 -18.49
N VAL A 193 10.31 -10.72 -18.34
CA VAL A 193 10.36 -12.14 -17.99
C VAL A 193 9.42 -12.89 -18.93
N ALA A 194 9.84 -14.00 -19.52
CA ALA A 194 8.93 -14.91 -20.23
C ALA A 194 8.24 -15.85 -19.22
N PRO A 195 7.01 -16.33 -19.50
CA PRO A 195 6.36 -17.32 -18.64
C PRO A 195 7.22 -18.57 -18.35
N SER A 196 8.07 -18.96 -19.30
CA SER A 196 9.02 -20.08 -19.18
C SER A 196 10.21 -19.81 -18.27
N ASP A 197 10.50 -18.54 -17.97
CA ASP A 197 11.60 -18.16 -17.10
C ASP A 197 11.20 -18.28 -15.62
N LEU A 198 9.90 -18.30 -15.32
CA LEU A 198 9.40 -18.46 -13.96
C LEU A 198 9.88 -19.80 -13.36
N PRO A 199 10.27 -19.82 -12.08
CA PRO A 199 10.78 -21.03 -11.43
C PRO A 199 9.78 -22.20 -11.48
N ALA A 200 10.14 -23.26 -12.22
CA ALA A 200 9.22 -24.36 -12.52
C ALA A 200 8.71 -25.10 -11.27
N GLY A 201 9.53 -25.21 -10.21
CA GLY A 201 9.14 -25.86 -8.96
C GLY A 201 8.04 -25.09 -8.23
N GLU A 202 8.21 -23.78 -8.11
CA GLU A 202 7.27 -22.87 -7.48
C GLU A 202 5.96 -22.78 -8.28
N ILE A 203 6.06 -22.72 -9.61
CA ILE A 203 4.88 -22.72 -10.49
C ILE A 203 4.11 -24.04 -10.44
N ALA A 204 4.79 -25.18 -10.27
CA ALA A 204 4.12 -26.47 -10.08
C ALA A 204 3.31 -26.53 -8.77
N VAL A 205 3.78 -25.88 -7.70
CA VAL A 205 3.08 -25.82 -6.41
C VAL A 205 1.95 -24.79 -6.43
N LEU A 206 2.21 -23.60 -7.00
CA LEU A 206 1.32 -22.44 -6.90
C LEU A 206 0.29 -22.40 -8.02
N GLY A 207 0.65 -22.79 -9.24
CA GLY A 207 -0.19 -22.68 -10.43
C GLY A 207 0.42 -21.81 -11.53
N THR A 208 -0.05 -22.04 -12.75
CA THR A 208 0.50 -21.41 -13.97
C THR A 208 -0.16 -20.09 -14.28
N THR A 209 -1.43 -19.94 -13.93
CA THR A 209 -2.20 -18.70 -14.14
C THR A 209 -2.32 -17.90 -12.84
N THR A 210 -2.58 -16.60 -12.97
CA THR A 210 -2.83 -15.71 -11.83
C THR A 210 -4.02 -16.19 -10.99
N SER A 211 -5.09 -16.65 -11.64
CA SER A 211 -6.26 -17.20 -10.93
C SER A 211 -5.93 -18.48 -10.16
N GLU A 212 -5.20 -19.43 -10.77
CA GLU A 212 -4.76 -20.66 -10.09
C GLU A 212 -3.91 -20.34 -8.86
N ARG A 213 -2.93 -19.43 -9.01
CA ARG A 213 -2.04 -19.01 -7.90
C ARG A 213 -2.81 -18.38 -6.76
N ILE A 214 -3.69 -17.42 -7.05
CA ILE A 214 -4.51 -16.76 -6.02
C ILE A 214 -5.39 -17.80 -5.32
N THR A 215 -6.08 -18.67 -6.07
CA THR A 215 -6.91 -19.72 -5.47
C THR A 215 -6.08 -20.64 -4.58
N ARG A 216 -4.92 -21.12 -5.03
CA ARG A 216 -4.06 -22.00 -4.25
C ARG A 216 -3.59 -21.34 -2.95
N LEU A 217 -3.14 -20.09 -3.03
CA LEU A 217 -2.65 -19.32 -1.88
C LEU A 217 -3.77 -19.01 -0.88
N VAL A 218 -4.95 -18.64 -1.36
CA VAL A 218 -6.13 -18.37 -0.50
C VAL A 218 -6.61 -19.65 0.18
N THR A 219 -6.73 -20.75 -0.56
CA THR A 219 -7.11 -22.05 -0.01
C THR A 219 -6.13 -22.49 1.07
N ASP A 220 -4.82 -22.36 0.80
CA ASP A 220 -3.78 -22.71 1.76
C ASP A 220 -3.86 -21.89 3.05
N ILE A 221 -4.11 -20.58 2.95
CA ILE A 221 -4.30 -19.72 4.14
C ILE A 221 -5.48 -20.22 4.97
N VAL A 222 -6.63 -20.45 4.33
CA VAL A 222 -7.86 -20.86 5.03
C VAL A 222 -7.69 -22.23 5.69
N GLU A 223 -7.14 -23.21 4.98
CA GLU A 223 -6.95 -24.57 5.48
C GLU A 223 -5.90 -24.64 6.59
N THR A 224 -4.77 -23.95 6.42
CA THR A 224 -3.67 -23.99 7.40
C THR A 224 -4.01 -23.20 8.67
N SER A 225 -4.82 -22.15 8.55
CA SER A 225 -5.19 -21.29 9.68
C SER A 225 -6.46 -21.74 10.40
N ALA A 226 -7.14 -22.81 9.94
CA ALA A 226 -8.44 -23.22 10.49
C ALA A 226 -8.43 -23.55 11.98
N ASP A 227 -7.35 -24.16 12.46
CA ASP A 227 -7.14 -24.53 13.87
C ASP A 227 -6.02 -23.72 14.53
N SER A 228 -5.68 -22.55 13.97
CA SER A 228 -4.60 -21.69 14.46
C SER A 228 -5.14 -20.38 15.04
N ASP A 229 -4.49 -19.87 16.08
CA ASP A 229 -4.73 -18.53 16.61
C ASP A 229 -4.07 -17.43 15.75
N GLU A 230 -3.56 -17.79 14.56
CA GLU A 230 -2.81 -16.91 13.66
C GLU A 230 -3.17 -17.19 12.19
N ILE A 231 -2.97 -16.18 11.33
CA ILE A 231 -3.13 -16.34 9.88
C ILE A 231 -1.78 -16.73 9.28
N ILE A 232 -1.70 -17.98 8.81
CA ILE A 232 -0.47 -18.62 8.36
C ILE A 232 -0.65 -19.33 7.01
N GLN A 233 0.47 -19.70 6.41
CA GLN A 233 0.53 -20.53 5.20
C GLN A 233 1.30 -21.81 5.53
N SER A 234 1.02 -22.90 4.81
CA SER A 234 1.78 -24.14 4.95
C SER A 234 3.25 -23.93 4.55
N ASP A 235 4.14 -24.80 5.04
CA ASP A 235 5.57 -24.73 4.70
C ASP A 235 5.81 -24.88 3.20
N GLU A 236 5.05 -25.75 2.53
CA GLU A 236 5.15 -26.01 1.09
C GLU A 236 4.71 -24.80 0.27
N VAL A 237 3.47 -24.33 0.46
CA VAL A 237 2.90 -23.24 -0.34
C VAL A 237 3.53 -21.90 0.03
N GLY A 238 3.67 -21.62 1.33
CA GLY A 238 4.35 -20.43 1.82
C GLY A 238 5.82 -20.40 1.43
N GLY A 239 6.50 -21.55 1.41
CA GLY A 239 7.87 -21.70 0.92
C GLY A 239 8.00 -21.37 -0.56
N ALA A 240 7.17 -21.99 -1.40
CA ALA A 240 7.13 -21.70 -2.83
C ALA A 240 6.83 -20.23 -3.12
N PHE A 241 5.88 -19.64 -2.40
CA PHE A 241 5.52 -18.23 -2.56
C PHE A 241 6.66 -17.28 -2.20
N ARG A 242 7.37 -17.52 -1.07
CA ARG A 242 8.54 -16.73 -0.68
C ARG A 242 9.67 -16.84 -1.70
N SER A 243 9.91 -18.03 -2.26
CA SER A 243 10.91 -18.26 -3.29
C SER A 243 10.56 -17.50 -4.58
N LEU A 244 9.32 -17.63 -5.06
CA LEU A 244 8.82 -16.91 -6.25
C LEU A 244 8.94 -15.39 -6.09
N ARG A 245 8.57 -14.86 -4.93
CA ARG A 245 8.75 -13.42 -4.64
C ARG A 245 10.22 -12.99 -4.71
N THR A 246 11.12 -13.81 -4.18
CA THR A 246 12.57 -13.53 -4.20
C THR A 246 13.11 -13.53 -5.63
N TYR A 247 12.65 -14.47 -6.46
CA TYR A 247 12.95 -14.49 -7.89
C TYR A 247 12.46 -13.21 -8.58
N MET A 248 11.19 -12.84 -8.39
CA MET A 248 10.61 -11.64 -8.99
C MET A 248 11.35 -10.37 -8.58
N PHE A 249 11.73 -10.27 -7.30
CA PHE A 249 12.54 -9.15 -6.82
C PHE A 249 13.86 -9.03 -7.60
N ARG A 250 14.58 -10.15 -7.79
CA ARG A 250 15.86 -10.17 -8.49
C ARG A 250 15.73 -9.82 -9.97
N GLU A 251 14.82 -10.48 -10.68
CA GLU A 251 14.73 -10.33 -12.14
C GLU A 251 14.06 -9.02 -12.58
N VAL A 252 13.04 -8.58 -11.84
CA VAL A 252 12.26 -7.40 -12.26
C VAL A 252 12.84 -6.11 -11.70
N TYR A 253 13.34 -6.10 -10.46
CA TYR A 253 13.77 -4.86 -9.81
C TYR A 253 15.27 -4.60 -9.94
N LEU A 254 16.11 -5.65 -9.91
CA LEU A 254 17.57 -5.48 -9.97
C LEU A 254 18.14 -5.59 -11.39
N ALA A 255 17.56 -6.45 -12.24
CA ALA A 255 18.16 -6.83 -13.52
C ALA A 255 17.52 -6.17 -14.76
N SER A 256 16.51 -5.29 -14.59
CA SER A 256 15.70 -4.78 -15.70
C SER A 256 15.86 -3.27 -15.94
N PRO A 257 15.38 -2.75 -17.10
CA PRO A 257 15.28 -1.30 -17.37
C PRO A 257 14.51 -0.50 -16.32
N ALA A 258 13.77 -1.17 -15.42
CA ALA A 258 13.16 -0.54 -14.25
C ALA A 258 14.20 0.15 -13.34
N ALA A 259 15.47 -0.29 -13.36
CA ALA A 259 16.54 0.34 -12.58
C ALA A 259 16.84 1.78 -13.04
N ASP A 260 16.94 2.02 -14.36
CA ASP A 260 17.19 3.35 -14.92
C ASP A 260 16.03 4.31 -14.60
N GLU A 261 14.80 3.81 -14.69
CA GLU A 261 13.62 4.60 -14.41
C GLU A 261 13.44 4.85 -12.90
N ALA A 262 13.85 3.91 -12.05
CA ALA A 262 13.95 4.12 -10.62
C ALA A 262 14.97 5.21 -10.26
N GLU A 263 16.09 5.30 -10.97
CA GLU A 263 17.08 6.38 -10.80
C GLU A 263 16.47 7.76 -11.14
N ARG A 264 15.70 7.83 -12.23
CA ARG A 264 15.00 9.06 -12.62
C ARG A 264 13.95 9.47 -11.59
N ALA A 265 13.17 8.50 -11.08
CA ALA A 265 12.23 8.75 -9.98
C ALA A 265 12.97 9.26 -8.74
N ARG A 266 14.12 8.68 -8.40
CA ARG A 266 14.97 9.15 -7.31
C ARG A 266 15.37 10.60 -7.50
N TYR A 267 15.90 10.95 -8.68
CA TYR A 267 16.28 12.33 -8.99
C TYR A 267 15.12 13.31 -8.80
N VAL A 268 13.93 12.95 -9.30
CA VAL A 268 12.73 13.79 -9.18
C VAL A 268 12.31 13.97 -7.72
N VAL A 269 12.18 12.88 -6.96
CA VAL A 269 11.74 12.93 -5.56
C VAL A 269 12.73 13.69 -4.70
N GLN A 270 14.02 13.39 -4.81
CA GLN A 270 15.05 14.04 -4.01
C GLN A 270 15.21 15.52 -4.37
N GLY A 271 15.17 15.86 -5.66
CA GLY A 271 15.19 17.25 -6.13
C GLY A 271 14.01 18.04 -5.55
N LEU A 272 12.80 17.49 -5.58
CA LEU A 272 11.62 18.14 -5.00
C LEU A 272 11.79 18.37 -3.49
N VAL A 273 12.21 17.34 -2.73
CA VAL A 273 12.39 17.49 -1.27
C VAL A 273 13.40 18.58 -0.96
N ARG A 274 14.59 18.55 -1.57
CA ARG A 274 15.63 19.56 -1.35
C ARG A 274 15.13 20.97 -1.68
N ALA A 275 14.45 21.17 -2.82
CA ALA A 275 13.91 22.48 -3.18
C ALA A 275 12.89 23.02 -2.17
N TYR A 276 12.00 22.17 -1.63
CA TYR A 276 11.03 22.60 -0.62
C TYR A 276 11.64 22.80 0.77
N ILE A 277 12.76 22.14 1.08
CA ILE A 277 13.53 22.38 2.30
C ILE A 277 14.30 23.70 2.19
N ASP A 278 14.91 23.98 1.04
CA ASP A 278 15.67 25.20 0.77
C ASP A 278 14.76 26.44 0.75
N ASP A 279 13.55 26.32 0.18
CA ASP A 279 12.54 27.36 0.19
C ASP A 279 11.18 26.86 0.71
N PRO A 280 10.97 26.87 2.03
CA PRO A 280 9.71 26.47 2.65
C PRO A 280 8.52 27.36 2.27
N SER A 281 8.74 28.54 1.65
CA SER A 281 7.64 29.40 1.18
C SER A 281 6.90 28.81 -0.02
N LEU A 282 7.51 27.84 -0.72
CA LEU A 282 6.90 27.10 -1.81
C LEU A 282 5.85 26.09 -1.32
N LEU A 283 5.90 25.70 -0.05
CA LEU A 283 4.90 24.80 0.53
C LEU A 283 3.56 25.53 0.69
N PRO A 284 2.42 24.82 0.49
CA PRO A 284 1.15 25.37 0.92
C PRO A 284 1.17 25.67 2.43
N PRO A 285 0.44 26.71 2.88
CA PRO A 285 0.29 26.97 4.30
C PRO A 285 -0.25 25.72 4.98
N GLY A 286 0.34 25.37 6.12
CA GLY A 286 0.07 24.11 6.81
C GLY A 286 0.50 24.18 8.27
N GLY A 287 0.16 23.13 9.02
CA GLY A 287 0.24 23.07 10.49
C GLY A 287 1.63 23.24 11.11
N ASP A 288 1.70 23.02 12.41
CA ASP A 288 2.84 23.39 13.26
C ASP A 288 4.02 22.40 13.24
N ASP A 289 3.97 21.38 12.36
CA ASP A 289 5.04 20.41 12.19
C ASP A 289 6.32 21.05 11.66
N ASP A 290 7.46 20.43 11.97
CA ASP A 290 8.76 20.90 11.50
C ASP A 290 8.86 20.86 9.96
N PRO A 291 9.72 21.71 9.36
CA PRO A 291 9.81 21.82 7.91
C PRO A 291 10.04 20.49 7.19
N VAL A 292 10.91 19.61 7.71
CA VAL A 292 11.24 18.33 7.07
C VAL A 292 10.01 17.42 7.03
N THR A 293 9.24 17.36 8.11
CA THR A 293 7.98 16.60 8.16
C THR A 293 6.97 17.15 7.16
N ARG A 294 6.77 18.48 7.12
CA ARG A 294 5.83 19.12 6.18
C ARG A 294 6.20 18.87 4.72
N VAL A 295 7.49 18.92 4.38
CA VAL A 295 7.98 18.60 3.04
C VAL A 295 7.74 17.12 2.72
N THR A 296 8.05 16.23 3.65
CA THR A 296 7.84 14.77 3.49
C THR A 296 6.37 14.46 3.23
N ASP A 297 5.46 15.05 4.01
CA ASP A 297 4.01 14.91 3.84
C ASP A 297 3.54 15.42 2.49
N PHE A 298 4.06 16.58 2.07
CA PHE A 298 3.67 17.20 0.82
C PHE A 298 4.15 16.40 -0.40
N VAL A 299 5.43 16.00 -0.43
CA VAL A 299 6.03 15.26 -1.54
C VAL A 299 5.47 13.84 -1.64
N SER A 300 5.38 13.10 -0.52
CA SER A 300 4.75 11.76 -0.51
C SER A 300 3.27 11.81 -0.92
N GLY A 301 2.59 12.92 -0.61
CA GLY A 301 1.20 13.16 -0.98
C GLY A 301 0.96 13.47 -2.46
N MET A 302 1.99 13.71 -3.28
CA MET A 302 1.85 14.03 -4.70
C MET A 302 1.40 12.81 -5.52
N THR A 303 0.78 13.04 -6.68
CA THR A 303 0.63 11.99 -7.72
C THR A 303 1.83 12.02 -8.64
N ASP A 304 2.10 10.95 -9.38
CA ASP A 304 3.29 10.86 -10.24
C ASP A 304 3.33 12.00 -11.28
N ARG A 305 2.18 12.24 -11.94
CA ARG A 305 2.04 13.32 -12.93
C ARG A 305 2.22 14.70 -12.30
N TYR A 306 1.74 14.89 -11.07
CA TYR A 306 1.90 16.16 -10.36
C TYR A 306 3.36 16.39 -9.97
N ALA A 307 4.03 15.38 -9.41
CA ALA A 307 5.45 15.43 -9.07
C ALA A 307 6.32 15.76 -10.29
N LEU A 308 6.11 15.07 -11.42
CA LEU A 308 6.82 15.36 -12.66
C LEU A 308 6.58 16.79 -13.17
N ARG A 309 5.34 17.29 -13.10
CA ARG A 309 4.99 18.65 -13.53
C ARG A 309 5.69 19.69 -12.64
N VAL A 310 5.61 19.56 -11.32
CA VAL A 310 6.24 20.47 -10.37
C VAL A 310 7.76 20.46 -10.53
N HIS A 311 8.36 19.28 -10.68
CA HIS A 311 9.79 19.17 -10.91
C HIS A 311 10.22 19.90 -12.19
N ARG A 312 9.47 19.78 -13.29
CA ARG A 312 9.75 20.56 -14.50
C ARG A 312 9.62 22.05 -14.26
N GLU A 313 8.60 22.51 -13.54
CA GLU A 313 8.39 23.93 -13.25
C GLU A 313 9.51 24.54 -12.40
N LEU A 314 10.10 23.77 -11.48
CA LEU A 314 11.17 24.23 -10.59
C LEU A 314 12.55 24.16 -11.22
N PHE A 315 12.84 23.13 -12.03
CA PHE A 315 14.21 22.82 -12.46
C PHE A 315 14.46 22.95 -13.96
N VAL A 316 13.41 23.00 -14.79
CA VAL A 316 13.58 23.14 -16.25
C VAL A 316 13.30 24.58 -16.64
N PRO A 317 14.29 25.34 -17.14
CA PRO A 317 14.08 26.68 -17.64
C PRO A 317 12.99 26.69 -18.70
N ARG A 318 12.10 27.69 -18.66
CA ARG A 318 11.13 27.88 -19.72
C ARG A 318 11.85 28.42 -20.94
N GLU A 319 11.68 27.77 -22.09
CA GLU A 319 11.96 28.42 -23.37
C GLU A 319 10.93 29.55 -23.55
N GLY A 320 11.37 30.78 -23.34
CA GLY A 320 10.64 32.01 -23.64
C GLY A 320 11.45 32.86 -24.63
N PRO A 321 10.80 33.67 -25.47
CA PRO A 321 11.53 34.44 -26.48
C PRO A 321 12.47 35.43 -25.78
N LEU A 322 13.73 35.43 -26.21
CA LEU A 322 14.74 36.45 -25.87
C LEU A 322 14.21 37.86 -26.17
#